data_AF-A0A5C6BWX7-F1
#
_entry.id   AF-A0A5C6BWX7-F1
#
_cell.length_a   1.000
_cell.length_b   1.000
_cell.length_c   1.000
_cell.angle_alpha   90.00
_cell.angle_beta   90.00
_cell.angle_gamma   90.00
#
_symmetry.space_group_name_H-M   'P 1'
#
loop_
_entity.id
_entity.type
_entity.pdbx_description
1 polymer ?
#
loop_
_entity_poly.entity_id
_entity_poly.type
_entity_poly.pdbx_seq_one_letter_code
_entity_poly.pdbx_strand_id
1 'polypeptide(L)'
;MAITLIMMAAVARAFAFVGERVRDSRGNVSLSSELRDVTTRLNDELRNCTVTLTPVGGNEADPNGYFLYYEGPMTDATTTISGRYNNQIEEGSIVAQDSRFGDLDDYLAFTAISPPGAWFTGQVPAYLLNDALDPSAGSATEVAANTPVVIRSRYAEIVYFVNPERDGLGNIIDADGDLIADRLMLYRRVLLIRPDLNLSTNDTLLRIGATANWLNGMAPVHQVADLSVRRQLNTDGSPGTGVIANSLADLAQPHHRFGHVRIPWGTVSAWGGAGGATGYSMPVLALEDLTVGGLLLSDNGTPPAYRPPPQNTSTTAIAPAATNVPVITPMRMSGYLHRDFVLTGDRRGEDVVANNVRALDVQIFDPTAAFYLSSNGLVVGPSDAGYREVLSGPTSAPIPTAVPGGGFVDLAYPVLAGGATRGWGDLTISRSPSATSGLLTANLEPGGSDSLNVQRMQSTFSGLEFVTGAAAFPTTTSEKTYSNALLKSGRLVIMNGRIVLFQPAFDTYTSAYERDSYYQNRRFNSPLFMGTKWEPFNTADLSITDLAADGIDTNSSLFPGQFGTDDPSERETSAPFLETPQAIRVTVRLENVGTRQLRQMSVVHSDSL
;
A
#
# COMPACT_ATOMS: atom_id res chain seq x y z
N MET A 1 -30.58 22.47 55.97
CA MET A 1 -30.89 22.20 54.55
C MET A 1 -29.75 22.55 53.60
N ALA A 2 -29.08 23.71 53.71
CA ALA A 2 -27.93 24.02 52.82
C ALA A 2 -26.74 23.04 52.99
N ILE A 3 -26.37 22.68 54.22
CA ILE A 3 -25.26 21.76 54.50
C ILE A 3 -25.51 20.35 53.93
N THR A 4 -26.76 19.85 54.03
CA THR A 4 -27.12 18.53 53.51
C THR A 4 -27.11 18.49 51.99
N LEU A 5 -27.50 19.58 51.32
CA LEU A 5 -27.40 19.73 49.86
C LEU A 5 -25.94 19.80 49.38
N ILE A 6 -25.08 20.52 50.10
CA ILE A 6 -23.64 20.59 49.80
C ILE A 6 -22.99 19.21 49.99
N MET A 7 -23.35 18.48 51.04
CA MET A 7 -22.81 17.15 51.28
C MET A 7 -23.28 16.15 50.22
N MET A 8 -24.55 16.20 49.81
CA MET A 8 -25.07 15.39 48.71
C MET A 8 -24.39 15.71 47.37
N ALA A 9 -24.14 17.00 47.08
CA ALA A 9 -23.42 17.42 45.88
C ALA A 9 -21.96 16.97 45.88
N ALA A 10 -21.28 17.01 47.03
CA ALA A 10 -19.90 16.52 47.18
C ALA A 10 -19.82 15.01 46.96
N VAL A 11 -20.76 14.24 47.52
CA VAL A 11 -20.84 12.78 47.33
C VAL A 11 -21.17 12.42 45.88
N ALA A 12 -22.08 13.15 45.23
CA ALA A 12 -22.39 12.95 43.82
C ALA A 12 -21.17 13.19 42.92
N ARG A 13 -20.39 14.25 43.18
CA ARG A 13 -19.13 14.53 42.46
C ARG A 13 -18.07 13.45 42.72
N ALA A 14 -17.94 12.96 43.95
CA ALA A 14 -17.01 11.88 44.26
C ALA A 14 -17.38 10.58 43.52
N PHE A 15 -18.66 10.22 43.46
CA PHE A 15 -19.12 9.06 42.69
C PHE A 15 -18.93 9.25 41.18
N ALA A 16 -19.18 10.44 40.64
CA ALA A 16 -18.92 10.74 39.24
C ALA A 16 -17.43 10.58 38.90
N PHE A 17 -16.54 11.14 39.72
CA PHE A 17 -15.09 11.02 39.54
C PHE A 17 -14.60 9.57 39.62
N VAL A 18 -15.06 8.81 40.62
CA VAL A 18 -14.70 7.39 40.73
C VAL A 18 -15.26 6.59 39.55
N GLY A 19 -16.50 6.86 39.14
CA GLY A 19 -17.13 6.22 37.99
C GLY A 19 -16.37 6.45 36.68
N GLU A 20 -15.92 7.68 36.45
CA GLU A 20 -15.08 8.05 35.30
C GLU A 20 -13.74 7.29 35.33
N ARG A 21 -13.03 7.31 36.46
CA ARG A 21 -11.76 6.57 36.61
C ARG A 21 -11.91 5.07 36.39
N VAL A 22 -13.02 4.48 36.85
CA VAL A 22 -13.32 3.06 36.63
C VAL A 22 -13.62 2.78 35.15
N ARG A 23 -14.36 3.66 34.48
CA ARG A 23 -14.64 3.56 33.03
C ARG A 23 -13.35 3.63 32.22
N ASP A 24 -12.47 4.57 32.53
CA ASP A 24 -11.19 4.76 31.85
C ASP A 24 -10.28 3.54 32.05
N SER A 25 -10.20 3.06 33.29
CA SER A 25 -9.42 1.86 33.63
C SER A 25 -9.93 0.63 32.86
N ARG A 26 -11.25 0.44 32.77
CA ARG A 26 -11.83 -0.67 31.99
C ARG A 26 -11.55 -0.52 30.50
N GLY A 27 -11.69 0.68 29.95
CA GLY A 27 -11.40 0.94 28.53
C GLY A 27 -9.95 0.63 28.19
N ASN A 28 -9.00 1.02 29.05
CA ASN A 28 -7.58 0.72 28.86
C ASN A 28 -7.23 -0.76 28.92
N VAL A 29 -7.83 -1.49 29.85
CA VAL A 29 -7.62 -2.94 29.96
C VAL A 29 -8.21 -3.65 28.73
N SER A 30 -9.40 -3.24 28.29
CA SER A 30 -10.04 -3.77 27.09
C SER A 30 -9.18 -3.56 25.85
N LEU A 31 -8.72 -2.32 25.63
CA LEU A 31 -7.90 -1.96 24.46
C LEU A 31 -6.55 -2.68 24.47
N SER A 32 -5.95 -2.89 25.65
CA SER A 32 -4.71 -3.66 25.77
C SER A 32 -4.92 -5.16 25.50
N SER A 33 -6.08 -5.70 25.88
CA SER A 33 -6.44 -7.09 25.56
C SER A 33 -6.66 -7.26 24.06
N GLU A 34 -7.43 -6.36 23.44
CA GLU A 34 -7.72 -6.37 22.00
C GLU A 34 -6.44 -6.28 21.16
N LEU A 35 -5.53 -5.35 21.49
CA LEU A 35 -4.22 -5.26 20.82
C LEU A 35 -3.40 -6.54 20.99
N ARG A 36 -3.41 -7.15 22.17
CA ARG A 36 -2.69 -8.40 22.40
C ARG A 36 -3.28 -9.54 21.57
N ASP A 37 -4.59 -9.63 21.46
CA ASP A 37 -5.26 -10.66 20.67
C ASP A 37 -4.97 -10.49 19.17
N VAL A 38 -5.01 -9.25 18.66
CA VAL A 38 -4.64 -8.94 17.26
C VAL A 38 -3.18 -9.28 16.99
N THR A 39 -2.26 -8.83 17.84
CA THR A 39 -0.81 -9.01 17.61
C THR A 39 -0.35 -10.44 17.81
N THR A 40 -0.91 -11.18 18.77
CA THR A 40 -0.60 -12.62 18.92
C THR A 40 -1.07 -13.41 17.71
N ARG A 41 -2.29 -13.14 17.23
CA ARG A 41 -2.81 -13.75 16.00
C ARG A 41 -1.96 -13.42 14.79
N LEU A 42 -1.66 -12.14 14.57
CA LEU A 42 -0.83 -11.69 13.45
C LEU A 42 0.55 -12.36 13.48
N ASN A 43 1.20 -12.41 14.66
CA ASN A 43 2.48 -13.07 14.83
C ASN A 43 2.40 -14.57 14.54
N ASP A 44 1.36 -15.26 15.01
CA ASP A 44 1.18 -16.69 14.77
C ASP A 44 0.94 -16.99 13.28
N GLU A 45 0.22 -16.12 12.57
CA GLU A 45 -0.05 -16.27 11.14
C GLU A 45 1.18 -15.98 10.28
N LEU A 46 1.92 -14.90 10.59
CA LEU A 46 3.17 -14.57 9.91
C LEU A 46 4.23 -15.67 10.08
N ARG A 47 4.32 -16.27 11.29
CA ARG A 47 5.20 -17.42 11.52
C ARG A 47 4.83 -18.67 10.72
N ASN A 48 3.57 -18.77 10.29
CA ASN A 48 3.09 -19.86 9.47
C ASN A 48 2.88 -19.45 8.01
N CYS A 49 3.57 -18.41 7.53
CA CYS A 49 3.64 -18.08 6.12
C CYS A 49 4.19 -19.27 5.32
N THR A 50 3.66 -19.53 4.12
CA THR A 50 4.12 -20.65 3.28
C THR A 50 5.37 -20.34 2.47
N VAL A 51 5.71 -19.06 2.31
CA VAL A 51 6.85 -18.60 1.54
C VAL A 51 7.85 -17.84 2.42
N THR A 52 9.11 -17.86 2.03
CA THR A 52 10.13 -16.97 2.56
C THR A 52 10.02 -15.59 1.92
N LEU A 53 10.54 -14.56 2.58
CA LEU A 53 10.59 -13.19 2.11
C LEU A 53 11.62 -12.97 0.99
N THR A 54 12.09 -14.01 0.30
CA THR A 54 13.06 -13.86 -0.79
C THR A 54 12.32 -13.59 -2.10
N PRO A 55 12.53 -12.44 -2.76
CA PRO A 55 11.96 -12.20 -4.08
C PRO A 55 12.62 -13.13 -5.10
N VAL A 56 11.83 -13.63 -6.06
CA VAL A 56 12.31 -14.56 -7.08
C VAL A 56 13.32 -13.87 -7.99
N GLY A 57 14.55 -14.38 -7.95
CA GLY A 57 15.66 -13.97 -8.81
C GLY A 57 15.60 -14.60 -10.19
N GLY A 58 14.53 -15.35 -10.50
CA GLY A 58 14.05 -15.85 -11.81
C GLY A 58 14.72 -17.07 -12.43
N ASN A 59 15.86 -17.52 -11.90
CA ASN A 59 16.42 -18.84 -12.23
C ASN A 59 15.93 -19.94 -11.26
N GLU A 60 15.15 -19.54 -10.27
CA GLU A 60 14.61 -20.38 -9.20
C GLU A 60 13.19 -20.84 -9.57
N ALA A 61 12.74 -21.92 -8.92
CA ALA A 61 11.36 -22.35 -9.05
C ALA A 61 10.42 -21.28 -8.46
N ASP A 62 9.25 -21.12 -9.09
CA ASP A 62 8.22 -20.22 -8.58
C ASP A 62 7.78 -20.61 -7.16
N PRO A 63 7.47 -19.62 -6.29
CA PRO A 63 7.11 -19.86 -4.90
C PRO A 63 5.74 -20.55 -4.81
N ASN A 64 5.58 -21.44 -3.83
CA ASN A 64 4.29 -22.08 -3.53
C ASN A 64 3.46 -21.19 -2.60
N GLY A 65 2.91 -20.11 -3.17
CA GLY A 65 2.17 -19.08 -2.47
C GLY A 65 2.81 -17.71 -2.68
N TYR A 66 2.52 -16.75 -1.80
CA TYR A 66 3.11 -15.42 -1.88
C TYR A 66 3.14 -14.70 -0.53
N PHE A 67 4.00 -13.69 -0.46
CA PHE A 67 3.98 -12.64 0.54
C PHE A 67 3.98 -11.29 -0.18
N LEU A 68 3.04 -10.42 0.18
CA LEU A 68 2.84 -9.12 -0.41
C LEU A 68 2.62 -8.10 0.71
N TYR A 69 3.41 -7.04 0.65
CA TYR A 69 3.20 -5.83 1.42
C TYR A 69 3.13 -4.67 0.42
N TYR A 70 1.97 -4.03 0.36
CA TYR A 70 1.75 -2.81 -0.40
C TYR A 70 1.78 -1.63 0.54
N GLU A 71 2.47 -0.58 0.10
CA GLU A 71 2.61 0.68 0.80
C GLU A 71 1.74 1.74 0.12
N GLY A 72 0.93 2.40 0.93
CA GLY A 72 0.11 3.51 0.48
C GLY A 72 0.89 4.83 0.39
N PRO A 73 0.25 5.92 -0.06
CA PRO A 73 0.85 7.24 -0.10
C PRO A 73 0.98 7.91 1.28
N MET A 74 0.27 7.46 2.30
CA MET A 74 0.39 7.99 3.66
C MET A 74 1.64 7.43 4.35
N THR A 75 2.01 8.10 5.44
CA THR A 75 3.12 7.71 6.32
C THR A 75 2.78 8.21 7.72
N ASP A 76 3.50 7.73 8.74
CA ASP A 76 3.35 8.20 10.12
C ASP A 76 3.49 9.73 10.28
N ALA A 77 4.28 10.37 9.41
CA ALA A 77 4.48 11.82 9.43
C ALA A 77 3.42 12.60 8.66
N THR A 78 2.65 11.94 7.77
CA THR A 78 1.76 12.60 6.80
C THR A 78 0.68 13.44 7.48
N THR A 79 0.01 12.89 8.50
CA THR A 79 -1.06 13.57 9.26
C THR A 79 -0.51 14.69 10.14
N THR A 80 0.70 14.50 10.66
CA THR A 80 1.41 15.52 11.44
C THR A 80 1.83 16.69 10.56
N ILE A 81 2.30 16.44 9.34
CA ILE A 81 2.78 17.46 8.40
C ILE A 81 1.62 18.21 7.76
N SER A 82 0.64 17.48 7.23
CA SER A 82 -0.42 18.01 6.37
C SER A 82 -1.76 18.23 7.07
N GLY A 83 -1.92 17.75 8.31
CA GLY A 83 -3.18 17.80 9.06
C GLY A 83 -3.64 19.19 9.51
N ARG A 84 -4.79 19.23 10.18
CA ARG A 84 -5.37 20.43 10.79
C ARG A 84 -4.67 20.80 12.09
N TYR A 85 -4.62 22.11 12.32
CA TYR A 85 -4.02 22.70 13.50
C TYR A 85 -5.05 23.54 14.24
N ASN A 86 -5.04 23.46 15.57
CA ASN A 86 -5.81 24.41 16.36
C ASN A 86 -5.07 25.76 16.40
N ASN A 87 -5.77 26.85 16.08
CA ASN A 87 -5.23 28.20 16.22
C ASN A 87 -5.12 28.65 17.70
N GLN A 88 -5.61 27.85 18.64
CA GLN A 88 -5.47 28.11 20.07
C GLN A 88 -4.17 27.50 20.61
N ILE A 89 -3.32 28.35 21.18
CA ILE A 89 -2.12 27.94 21.90
C ILE A 89 -2.59 27.34 23.24
N GLU A 90 -2.48 26.02 23.39
CA GLU A 90 -2.61 25.35 24.69
C GLU A 90 -1.20 25.22 25.29
N GLU A 91 -1.02 25.71 26.53
CA GLU A 91 0.26 25.65 27.27
C GLU A 91 1.52 26.13 26.51
N GLY A 92 1.37 27.08 25.58
CA GLY A 92 2.49 27.65 24.83
C GLY A 92 2.92 26.85 23.58
N SER A 93 2.20 25.77 23.22
CA SER A 93 2.48 24.97 22.02
C SER A 93 1.31 24.99 21.03
N ILE A 94 1.62 24.89 19.73
CA ILE A 94 0.62 24.64 18.69
C ILE A 94 0.27 23.15 18.74
N VAL A 95 -1.01 22.81 18.82
CA VAL A 95 -1.47 21.42 18.85
C VAL A 95 -1.88 20.99 17.44
N ALA A 96 -1.16 20.01 16.88
CA ALA A 96 -1.58 19.29 15.68
C ALA A 96 -2.71 18.34 16.08
N GLN A 97 -3.93 18.58 15.61
CA GLN A 97 -5.11 17.81 16.05
C GLN A 97 -5.14 16.41 15.40
N ASP A 98 -4.60 16.31 14.18
CA ASP A 98 -4.68 15.10 13.37
C ASP A 98 -3.44 14.21 13.51
N SER A 99 -2.41 14.65 14.26
CA SER A 99 -1.20 13.85 14.52
C SER A 99 -1.46 12.58 15.34
N ARG A 100 -2.70 12.38 15.80
CA ARG A 100 -3.16 11.13 16.43
C ARG A 100 -3.19 9.95 15.46
N PHE A 101 -3.42 10.23 14.19
CA PHE A 101 -3.45 9.24 13.11
C PHE A 101 -2.02 8.95 12.66
N GLY A 102 -1.66 7.67 12.52
CA GLY A 102 -0.41 7.26 11.88
C GLY A 102 -0.66 6.93 10.41
N ASP A 103 0.05 5.93 9.90
CA ASP A 103 -0.24 5.37 8.58
C ASP A 103 -1.52 4.51 8.55
N LEU A 104 -2.31 4.63 7.47
CA LEU A 104 -3.68 4.13 7.38
C LEU A 104 -3.99 3.31 6.13
N ASP A 105 -3.14 3.32 5.11
CA ASP A 105 -3.45 2.82 3.77
C ASP A 105 -2.59 1.60 3.35
N ASP A 106 -1.88 1.01 4.31
CA ASP A 106 -1.17 -0.24 4.12
C ASP A 106 -2.05 -1.48 3.89
N TYR A 107 -1.53 -2.38 3.06
CA TYR A 107 -2.14 -3.66 2.73
C TYR A 107 -1.11 -4.79 2.84
N LEU A 108 -1.43 -5.77 3.68
CA LEU A 108 -0.60 -6.95 3.91
C LEU A 108 -1.37 -8.21 3.51
N ALA A 109 -0.82 -9.01 2.62
CA ALA A 109 -1.42 -10.27 2.21
C ALA A 109 -0.38 -11.36 2.05
N PHE A 110 -0.70 -12.56 2.51
CA PHE A 110 0.20 -13.70 2.41
C PHE A 110 -0.57 -15.02 2.47
N THR A 111 0.05 -16.08 1.98
CA THR A 111 -0.47 -17.43 2.10
C THR A 111 0.05 -18.07 3.37
N ALA A 112 -0.84 -18.66 4.16
CA ALA A 112 -0.52 -19.29 5.43
C ALA A 112 -0.96 -20.75 5.49
N ILE A 113 -0.21 -21.54 6.24
CA ILE A 113 -0.54 -22.91 6.60
C ILE A 113 -1.07 -22.92 8.05
N SER A 114 -2.21 -23.57 8.31
CA SER A 114 -2.73 -23.70 9.68
C SER A 114 -1.71 -24.41 10.61
N PRO A 115 -1.77 -24.28 11.94
CA PRO A 115 -1.00 -25.16 12.82
C PRO A 115 -1.44 -26.63 12.70
N PRO A 116 -0.57 -27.63 13.02
CA PRO A 116 -0.97 -29.03 13.05
C PRO A 116 -2.18 -29.27 13.97
N GLY A 117 -3.22 -29.93 13.46
CA GLY A 117 -4.45 -30.21 14.20
C GLY A 117 -5.50 -29.08 14.16
N ALA A 118 -5.16 -27.92 13.59
CA ALA A 118 -6.08 -26.83 13.32
C ALA A 118 -6.43 -26.74 11.82
N TRP A 119 -7.54 -26.07 11.52
CA TRP A 119 -8.01 -25.82 10.16
C TRP A 119 -8.49 -24.39 10.04
N PHE A 120 -8.26 -23.76 8.90
CA PHE A 120 -8.99 -22.54 8.55
C PHE A 120 -10.41 -22.92 8.16
N THR A 121 -11.37 -22.10 8.56
CA THR A 121 -12.80 -22.28 8.29
C THR A 121 -13.35 -21.04 7.60
N GLY A 122 -14.33 -21.24 6.74
CA GLY A 122 -15.03 -20.19 6.00
C GLY A 122 -16.34 -20.74 5.46
N GLN A 123 -17.16 -19.88 4.86
CA GLN A 123 -18.46 -20.27 4.32
C GLN A 123 -18.53 -20.11 2.81
N VAL A 124 -19.31 -21.00 2.19
CA VAL A 124 -19.63 -20.98 0.76
C VAL A 124 -21.11 -21.30 0.54
N PRO A 125 -21.73 -20.85 -0.56
CA PRO A 125 -23.07 -21.28 -0.91
C PRO A 125 -23.17 -22.81 -1.10
N ALA A 126 -24.25 -23.41 -0.62
CA ALA A 126 -24.46 -24.86 -0.68
C ALA A 126 -24.39 -25.44 -2.11
N TYR A 127 -24.82 -24.67 -3.11
CA TYR A 127 -24.80 -25.10 -4.51
C TYR A 127 -23.38 -25.34 -5.06
N LEU A 128 -22.33 -24.76 -4.44
CA LEU A 128 -20.94 -25.03 -4.85
C LEU A 128 -20.46 -26.42 -4.42
N LEU A 129 -21.13 -27.06 -3.46
CA LEU A 129 -20.78 -28.39 -2.97
C LEU A 129 -21.74 -29.48 -3.46
N ASN A 130 -22.94 -29.10 -3.90
CA ASN A 130 -23.97 -30.02 -4.34
C ASN A 130 -24.66 -29.51 -5.60
N ASP A 131 -24.39 -30.18 -6.71
CA ASP A 131 -24.96 -29.87 -8.02
C ASP A 131 -26.49 -29.91 -8.05
N ALA A 132 -27.14 -30.70 -7.18
CA ALA A 132 -28.60 -30.75 -7.08
C ALA A 132 -29.20 -29.46 -6.49
N LEU A 133 -28.38 -28.60 -5.87
CA LEU A 133 -28.80 -27.32 -5.32
C LEU A 133 -28.54 -26.14 -6.25
N ASP A 134 -28.07 -26.39 -7.47
CA ASP A 134 -27.76 -25.36 -8.45
C ASP A 134 -29.03 -24.63 -8.93
N PRO A 135 -29.12 -23.29 -8.78
CA PRO A 135 -30.25 -22.49 -9.29
C PRO A 135 -30.46 -22.65 -10.81
N SER A 136 -29.40 -22.88 -11.56
CA SER A 136 -29.45 -23.06 -13.02
C SER A 136 -29.98 -24.44 -13.45
N ALA A 137 -29.94 -25.42 -12.55
CA ALA A 137 -30.55 -26.74 -12.76
C ALA A 137 -32.07 -26.75 -12.52
N GLY A 138 -32.66 -25.63 -12.06
CA GLY A 138 -34.09 -25.44 -11.88
C GLY A 138 -34.77 -26.33 -10.83
N SER A 139 -33.99 -27.12 -10.07
CA SER A 139 -34.49 -28.11 -9.11
C SER A 139 -34.43 -27.65 -7.64
N ALA A 140 -33.74 -26.53 -7.37
CA ALA A 140 -33.55 -26.00 -6.03
C ALA A 140 -34.31 -24.68 -5.83
N THR A 141 -34.90 -24.49 -4.64
CA THR A 141 -35.39 -23.17 -4.23
C THR A 141 -34.20 -22.23 -4.01
N GLU A 142 -34.33 -20.95 -4.38
CA GLU A 142 -33.30 -19.91 -4.20
C GLU A 142 -32.71 -19.87 -2.78
N VAL A 143 -33.55 -20.09 -1.76
CA VAL A 143 -33.15 -20.14 -0.35
C VAL A 143 -32.22 -21.33 -0.06
N ALA A 144 -32.51 -22.51 -0.59
CA ALA A 144 -31.71 -23.72 -0.37
C ALA A 144 -30.35 -23.65 -1.09
N ALA A 145 -30.31 -23.02 -2.27
CA ALA A 145 -29.07 -22.83 -3.02
C ALA A 145 -28.12 -21.86 -2.30
N ASN A 146 -28.64 -20.72 -1.84
CA ASN A 146 -27.85 -19.67 -1.21
C ASN A 146 -27.62 -19.88 0.30
N THR A 147 -27.98 -21.04 0.84
CA THR A 147 -27.71 -21.36 2.25
C THR A 147 -26.18 -21.47 2.46
N PRO A 148 -25.59 -20.74 3.42
CA PRO A 148 -24.16 -20.83 3.69
C PRO A 148 -23.79 -22.17 4.32
N VAL A 149 -22.73 -22.80 3.81
CA VAL A 149 -22.17 -24.05 4.30
C VAL A 149 -20.73 -23.82 4.72
N VAL A 150 -20.39 -24.26 5.93
CA VAL A 150 -19.02 -24.15 6.45
C VAL A 150 -18.12 -25.18 5.78
N ILE A 151 -17.02 -24.71 5.23
CA ILE A 151 -15.94 -25.52 4.68
C ILE A 151 -14.64 -25.24 5.43
N ARG A 152 -13.66 -26.12 5.22
CA ARG A 152 -12.34 -26.03 5.86
C ARG A 152 -11.22 -26.23 4.86
N SER A 153 -10.07 -25.60 5.12
CA SER A 153 -8.84 -25.85 4.39
C SER A 153 -7.61 -25.81 5.31
N ARG A 154 -6.58 -26.55 4.90
CA ARG A 154 -5.25 -26.56 5.54
C ARG A 154 -4.49 -25.26 5.24
N TYR A 155 -4.74 -24.67 4.08
CA TYR A 155 -4.09 -23.48 3.55
C TYR A 155 -5.12 -22.38 3.33
N ALA A 156 -4.72 -21.14 3.61
CA ALA A 156 -5.54 -19.97 3.34
C ALA A 156 -4.68 -18.80 2.86
N GLU A 157 -5.29 -17.94 2.07
CA GLU A 157 -4.80 -16.59 1.78
C GLU A 157 -5.37 -15.67 2.87
N ILE A 158 -4.48 -15.01 3.62
CA ILE A 158 -4.84 -14.12 4.72
C ILE A 158 -4.49 -12.70 4.31
N VAL A 159 -5.43 -11.77 4.54
CA VAL A 159 -5.31 -10.39 4.12
C VAL A 159 -5.66 -9.45 5.28
N TYR A 160 -4.76 -8.53 5.59
CA TYR A 160 -4.93 -7.47 6.56
C TYR A 160 -4.95 -6.11 5.86
N PHE A 161 -5.95 -5.29 6.17
CA PHE A 161 -6.06 -3.94 5.65
C PHE A 161 -6.99 -3.11 6.53
N VAL A 162 -6.86 -1.80 6.46
CA VAL A 162 -7.77 -0.85 7.11
C VAL A 162 -8.79 -0.33 6.11
N ASN A 163 -10.03 -0.16 6.55
CA ASN A 163 -11.03 0.57 5.77
C ASN A 163 -11.87 1.47 6.68
N PRO A 164 -12.26 2.66 6.21
CA PRO A 164 -13.22 3.51 6.90
C PRO A 164 -14.60 2.88 7.04
N GLU A 165 -15.29 3.23 8.13
CA GLU A 165 -16.71 2.99 8.27
C GLU A 165 -17.48 3.86 7.26
N ARG A 166 -18.48 3.26 6.60
CA ARG A 166 -19.28 3.92 5.58
C ARG A 166 -20.77 3.95 5.93
N ASP A 167 -21.44 4.98 5.44
CA ASP A 167 -22.89 5.12 5.51
C ASP A 167 -23.61 4.18 4.51
N GLY A 168 -24.94 4.19 4.51
CA GLY A 168 -25.76 3.37 3.59
C GLY A 168 -25.64 3.76 2.12
N LEU A 169 -25.00 4.88 1.79
CA LEU A 169 -24.72 5.36 0.43
C LEU A 169 -23.28 5.05 0.00
N GLY A 170 -22.47 4.47 0.90
CA GLY A 170 -21.08 4.11 0.66
C GLY A 170 -20.08 5.27 0.78
N ASN A 171 -20.50 6.39 1.38
CA ASN A 171 -19.61 7.50 1.72
C ASN A 171 -18.89 7.21 3.04
N ILE A 172 -17.65 7.70 3.15
CA ILE A 172 -16.89 7.66 4.40
C ILE A 172 -17.63 8.51 5.44
N ILE A 173 -17.81 7.95 6.65
CA ILE A 173 -18.37 8.70 7.77
C ILE A 173 -17.29 9.62 8.33
N ASP A 174 -17.53 10.92 8.18
CA ASP A 174 -16.74 12.02 8.71
C ASP A 174 -17.72 13.02 9.36
N ALA A 175 -17.83 12.98 10.68
CA ALA A 175 -18.81 13.74 11.45
C ALA A 175 -18.30 15.12 11.86
N ASP A 176 -16.99 15.31 12.01
CA ASP A 176 -16.38 16.60 12.32
C ASP A 176 -15.97 17.39 11.06
N GLY A 177 -16.16 16.80 9.88
CA GLY A 177 -15.84 17.41 8.59
C GLY A 177 -14.35 17.62 8.46
N ASP A 178 -13.54 16.79 9.14
CA ASP A 178 -12.08 16.86 9.12
C ASP A 178 -11.45 16.32 7.83
N LEU A 179 -12.27 15.62 7.04
CA LEU A 179 -11.95 14.93 5.80
C LEU A 179 -11.01 13.73 5.98
N ILE A 180 -10.79 13.32 7.24
CA ILE A 180 -10.21 12.06 7.66
C ILE A 180 -11.36 11.17 8.15
N ALA A 181 -11.22 9.86 8.04
CA ALA A 181 -12.24 8.96 8.54
C ALA A 181 -12.23 8.90 10.08
N ASP A 182 -13.35 9.26 10.68
CA ASP A 182 -13.54 9.22 12.13
C ASP A 182 -13.37 7.83 12.74
N ARG A 183 -13.80 6.81 11.99
CA ARG A 183 -13.83 5.42 12.40
C ARG A 183 -13.20 4.54 11.35
N LEU A 184 -12.08 3.96 11.72
CA LEU A 184 -11.37 2.98 10.92
C LEU A 184 -11.46 1.62 11.60
N MET A 185 -11.65 0.60 10.78
CA MET A 185 -11.75 -0.79 11.19
C MET A 185 -10.58 -1.57 10.58
N LEU A 186 -9.97 -2.44 11.39
CA LEU A 186 -8.97 -3.39 10.91
C LEU A 186 -9.70 -4.64 10.45
N TYR A 187 -9.54 -4.96 9.17
CA TYR A 187 -10.10 -6.15 8.56
C TYR A 187 -9.04 -7.24 8.48
N ARG A 188 -9.47 -8.48 8.72
CA ARG A 188 -8.69 -9.69 8.50
C ARG A 188 -9.55 -10.65 7.70
N ARG A 189 -9.28 -10.77 6.40
CA ARG A 189 -9.91 -11.76 5.54
C ARG A 189 -9.15 -13.07 5.53
N VAL A 190 -9.89 -14.17 5.54
CA VAL A 190 -9.36 -15.53 5.36
C VAL A 190 -10.06 -16.18 4.19
N LEU A 191 -9.30 -16.44 3.13
CA LEU A 191 -9.81 -17.04 1.91
C LEU A 191 -9.23 -18.44 1.79
N LEU A 192 -10.09 -19.45 1.79
CA LEU A 192 -9.66 -20.84 1.80
C LEU A 192 -9.14 -21.27 0.44
N ILE A 193 -7.98 -21.92 0.43
CA ILE A 193 -7.36 -22.45 -0.80
C ILE A 193 -7.87 -23.88 -0.98
N ARG A 194 -8.73 -24.11 -1.97
CA ARG A 194 -9.43 -25.38 -2.24
C ARG A 194 -9.54 -25.66 -3.75
N PRO A 195 -8.41 -25.95 -4.43
CA PRO A 195 -8.41 -26.21 -5.87
C PRO A 195 -9.22 -27.48 -6.24
N ASP A 196 -9.49 -28.36 -5.28
CA ASP A 196 -10.34 -29.54 -5.45
C ASP A 196 -11.81 -29.21 -5.78
N LEU A 197 -12.27 -28.01 -5.44
CA LEU A 197 -13.63 -27.55 -5.78
C LEU A 197 -13.82 -27.24 -7.27
N ASN A 198 -12.72 -27.17 -8.05
CA ASN A 198 -12.80 -26.99 -9.50
C ASN A 198 -13.29 -28.25 -10.24
N LEU A 199 -13.27 -29.42 -9.59
CA LEU A 199 -13.63 -30.70 -10.19
C LEU A 199 -15.16 -30.91 -10.18
N SER A 200 -15.88 -30.17 -11.02
CA SER A 200 -17.27 -30.53 -11.32
C SER A 200 -17.32 -31.66 -12.36
N THR A 201 -18.35 -32.52 -12.32
CA THR A 201 -18.49 -33.71 -13.18
C THR A 201 -18.54 -33.43 -14.69
N ASN A 202 -18.56 -32.15 -15.11
CA ASN A 202 -18.66 -31.72 -16.51
C ASN A 202 -17.47 -30.85 -16.97
N ASP A 203 -16.35 -30.83 -16.24
CA ASP A 203 -15.16 -30.02 -16.58
C ASP A 203 -15.47 -28.50 -16.61
N THR A 204 -16.56 -28.11 -15.95
CA THR A 204 -16.99 -26.73 -15.81
C THR A 204 -16.34 -26.09 -14.59
N LEU A 205 -15.95 -24.82 -14.75
CA LEU A 205 -15.45 -23.89 -13.73
C LEU A 205 -16.37 -23.84 -12.50
N LEU A 206 -15.96 -23.15 -11.44
CA LEU A 206 -16.84 -22.91 -10.30
C LEU A 206 -18.14 -22.26 -10.80
N ARG A 207 -19.29 -22.76 -10.33
CA ARG A 207 -20.63 -22.31 -10.74
C ARG A 207 -21.03 -20.97 -10.09
N ILE A 208 -20.05 -20.13 -9.82
CA ILE A 208 -20.19 -18.77 -9.32
C ILE A 208 -19.52 -17.85 -10.33
N GLY A 209 -20.27 -16.87 -10.84
CA GLY A 209 -19.80 -16.00 -11.92
C GLY A 209 -19.28 -14.66 -11.41
N ALA A 210 -18.18 -14.20 -11.99
CA ALA A 210 -17.74 -12.82 -11.88
C ALA A 210 -18.50 -11.94 -12.88
N THR A 211 -18.66 -10.65 -12.57
CA THR A 211 -19.20 -9.70 -13.54
C THR A 211 -18.13 -9.28 -14.56
N ALA A 212 -18.55 -8.76 -15.71
CA ALA A 212 -17.63 -8.32 -16.77
C ALA A 212 -16.79 -7.07 -16.40
N ASN A 213 -17.06 -6.43 -15.26
CA ASN A 213 -16.28 -5.26 -14.83
C ASN A 213 -14.84 -5.67 -14.47
N TRP A 214 -13.86 -4.93 -14.96
CA TRP A 214 -12.44 -5.18 -14.70
C TRP A 214 -12.03 -4.82 -13.26
N LEU A 215 -12.69 -3.82 -12.64
CA LEU A 215 -12.34 -3.28 -11.33
C LEU A 215 -13.00 -4.07 -10.18
N ASN A 216 -14.32 -4.21 -10.22
CA ASN A 216 -15.09 -4.82 -9.12
C ASN A 216 -15.78 -6.12 -9.52
N GLY A 217 -15.43 -6.72 -10.67
CA GLY A 217 -16.14 -7.91 -11.17
C GLY A 217 -16.06 -9.14 -10.27
N MET A 218 -14.99 -9.26 -9.48
CA MET A 218 -14.80 -10.33 -8.50
C MET A 218 -15.45 -10.05 -7.14
N ALA A 219 -15.84 -8.81 -6.86
CA ALA A 219 -16.38 -8.44 -5.56
C ALA A 219 -17.63 -9.26 -5.17
N PRO A 220 -18.65 -9.46 -6.04
CA PRO A 220 -19.83 -10.26 -5.68
C PRO A 220 -19.50 -11.70 -5.28
N VAL A 221 -18.47 -12.29 -5.90
CA VAL A 221 -18.00 -13.65 -5.60
C VAL A 221 -17.42 -13.68 -4.19
N HIS A 222 -16.56 -12.72 -3.86
CA HIS A 222 -15.95 -12.61 -2.53
C HIS A 222 -16.96 -12.20 -1.45
N GLN A 223 -18.10 -11.59 -1.78
CA GLN A 223 -19.16 -11.29 -0.80
C GLN A 223 -19.83 -12.56 -0.28
N VAL A 224 -19.99 -13.57 -1.13
CA VAL A 224 -20.76 -14.78 -0.79
C VAL A 224 -19.90 -15.99 -0.44
N ALA A 225 -18.63 -16.03 -0.88
CA ALA A 225 -17.74 -17.17 -0.69
C ALA A 225 -16.38 -16.76 -0.09
N ASP A 226 -15.97 -17.48 0.95
CA ASP A 226 -14.65 -17.33 1.59
C ASP A 226 -13.62 -18.25 0.95
N LEU A 227 -13.57 -18.23 -0.38
CA LEU A 227 -12.64 -19.00 -1.18
C LEU A 227 -11.62 -18.07 -1.82
N SER A 228 -10.36 -18.52 -1.85
CA SER A 228 -9.34 -17.90 -2.67
C SER A 228 -9.62 -18.29 -4.12
N VAL A 229 -10.14 -17.35 -4.90
CA VAL A 229 -10.58 -17.56 -6.27
C VAL A 229 -9.99 -16.52 -7.21
N ARG A 230 -9.84 -16.92 -8.46
CA ARG A 230 -9.46 -16.04 -9.56
C ARG A 230 -10.52 -16.04 -10.65
N ARG A 231 -10.54 -14.98 -11.44
CA ARG A 231 -11.26 -15.00 -12.71
C ARG A 231 -10.46 -15.73 -13.78
N GLN A 232 -11.15 -16.48 -14.62
CA GLN A 232 -10.57 -17.02 -15.84
C GLN A 232 -10.26 -15.87 -16.81
N LEU A 233 -9.11 -15.93 -17.45
CA LEU A 233 -8.75 -14.99 -18.52
C LEU A 233 -9.21 -15.53 -19.87
N ASN A 234 -9.71 -14.64 -20.71
CA ASN A 234 -9.96 -14.94 -22.12
C ASN A 234 -8.63 -15.06 -22.88
N THR A 235 -8.64 -15.59 -24.10
CA THR A 235 -7.44 -15.78 -24.94
C THR A 235 -6.69 -14.47 -25.25
N ASP A 236 -7.38 -13.33 -25.23
CA ASP A 236 -6.81 -12.00 -25.41
C ASP A 236 -6.28 -11.38 -24.11
N GLY A 237 -6.27 -12.15 -23.01
CA GLY A 237 -5.91 -11.70 -21.67
C GLY A 237 -6.98 -10.84 -21.01
N SER A 238 -8.15 -10.63 -21.60
CA SER A 238 -9.23 -9.83 -20.99
C SER A 238 -9.92 -10.56 -19.83
N PRO A 239 -10.52 -9.82 -18.88
CA PRO A 239 -11.27 -10.41 -17.76
C PRO A 239 -12.47 -11.26 -18.22
N GLY A 240 -12.42 -12.58 -18.03
CA GLY A 240 -13.56 -13.49 -18.23
C GLY A 240 -14.55 -13.47 -17.07
N THR A 241 -15.71 -14.10 -17.26
CA THR A 241 -16.78 -14.23 -16.23
C THR A 241 -16.69 -15.52 -15.43
N GLY A 242 -15.93 -16.50 -15.92
CA GLY A 242 -15.68 -17.76 -15.21
C GLY A 242 -14.77 -17.56 -13.99
N VAL A 243 -14.98 -18.37 -12.95
CA VAL A 243 -14.23 -18.30 -11.69
C VAL A 243 -13.61 -19.65 -11.37
N ILE A 244 -12.37 -19.65 -10.89
CA ILE A 244 -11.59 -20.85 -10.58
C ILE A 244 -11.05 -20.72 -9.15
N ALA A 245 -11.14 -21.78 -8.34
CA ALA A 245 -10.47 -21.84 -7.05
C ALA A 245 -8.96 -21.95 -7.25
N ASN A 246 -8.20 -21.11 -6.56
CA ASN A 246 -6.75 -21.10 -6.69
C ASN A 246 -6.11 -22.31 -5.99
N SER A 247 -4.98 -22.76 -6.54
CA SER A 247 -3.96 -23.51 -5.82
C SER A 247 -2.87 -22.59 -5.26
N LEU A 248 -1.95 -23.12 -4.45
CA LEU A 248 -0.78 -22.36 -4.00
C LEU A 248 0.10 -21.89 -5.17
N ALA A 249 0.25 -22.72 -6.21
CA ALA A 249 1.02 -22.37 -7.39
C ALA A 249 0.34 -21.27 -8.22
N ASP A 250 -1.00 -21.28 -8.32
CA ASP A 250 -1.73 -20.19 -8.99
C ASP A 250 -1.52 -18.85 -8.27
N LEU A 251 -1.49 -18.86 -6.94
CA LEU A 251 -1.33 -17.66 -6.09
C LEU A 251 0.07 -17.04 -6.15
N ALA A 252 1.06 -17.76 -6.67
CA ALA A 252 2.37 -17.17 -6.98
C ALA A 252 2.22 -15.99 -7.94
N GLN A 253 1.25 -16.06 -8.86
CA GLN A 253 0.99 -15.04 -9.85
C GLN A 253 0.12 -13.90 -9.29
N PRO A 254 0.59 -12.64 -9.30
CA PRO A 254 -0.13 -11.50 -8.74
C PRO A 254 -1.58 -11.32 -9.22
N HIS A 255 -1.88 -11.62 -10.49
CA HIS A 255 -3.22 -11.46 -11.05
C HIS A 255 -4.27 -12.46 -10.55
N HIS A 256 -3.87 -13.50 -9.81
CA HIS A 256 -4.76 -14.49 -9.21
C HIS A 256 -5.11 -14.20 -7.75
N ARG A 257 -4.44 -13.24 -7.13
CA ARG A 257 -4.54 -12.92 -5.70
C ARG A 257 -5.76 -12.08 -5.40
N PHE A 258 -6.21 -12.10 -4.15
CA PHE A 258 -7.32 -11.27 -3.71
C PHE A 258 -7.05 -9.78 -3.95
N GLY A 259 -8.10 -9.06 -4.36
CA GLY A 259 -8.05 -7.61 -4.58
C GLY A 259 -7.19 -7.15 -5.76
N HIS A 260 -6.56 -8.06 -6.52
CA HIS A 260 -5.73 -7.67 -7.66
C HIS A 260 -6.55 -7.55 -8.94
N VAL A 261 -6.29 -6.49 -9.70
CA VAL A 261 -6.96 -6.14 -10.95
C VAL A 261 -5.95 -5.68 -11.98
N ARG A 262 -6.42 -5.58 -13.22
CA ARG A 262 -5.66 -5.07 -14.35
C ARG A 262 -6.41 -3.94 -14.99
N ILE A 263 -5.78 -2.78 -15.02
CA ILE A 263 -6.40 -1.58 -15.56
C ILE A 263 -6.32 -1.67 -17.08
N PRO A 264 -7.43 -1.53 -17.81
CA PRO A 264 -7.40 -1.38 -19.26
C PRO A 264 -6.44 -0.26 -19.66
N TRP A 265 -5.54 -0.54 -20.59
CA TRP A 265 -4.46 0.40 -20.86
C TRP A 265 -4.94 1.73 -21.43
N GLY A 266 -6.08 1.75 -22.14
CA GLY A 266 -6.73 3.00 -22.56
C GLY A 266 -7.13 3.91 -21.40
N THR A 267 -7.42 3.36 -20.21
CA THR A 267 -7.68 4.14 -18.99
C THR A 267 -6.38 4.73 -18.44
N VAL A 268 -5.33 3.92 -18.32
CA VAL A 268 -4.01 4.39 -17.87
C VAL A 268 -3.46 5.45 -18.84
N SER A 269 -3.58 5.24 -20.15
CA SER A 269 -3.11 6.20 -21.15
C SER A 269 -3.88 7.52 -21.07
N ALA A 270 -5.20 7.47 -20.86
CA ALA A 270 -6.04 8.65 -20.74
C ALA A 270 -5.63 9.51 -19.55
N TRP A 271 -5.22 8.89 -18.44
CA TRP A 271 -4.69 9.61 -17.29
C TRP A 271 -3.38 10.36 -17.61
N GLY A 272 -2.54 9.79 -18.47
CA GLY A 272 -1.36 10.45 -19.02
C GLY A 272 -1.62 11.45 -20.15
N GLY A 273 -2.88 11.70 -20.53
CA GLY A 273 -3.26 12.59 -21.63
C GLY A 273 -3.11 11.98 -23.03
N ALA A 274 -3.04 10.65 -23.15
CA ALA A 274 -2.94 9.91 -24.42
C ALA A 274 -4.16 8.99 -24.64
N GLY A 275 -4.68 8.91 -25.87
CA GLY A 275 -5.82 8.04 -26.21
C GLY A 275 -5.46 6.87 -27.13
N GLY A 276 -6.29 5.83 -27.13
CA GLY A 276 -6.32 4.82 -28.20
C GLY A 276 -5.37 3.63 -28.08
N ALA A 277 -4.94 3.25 -26.87
CA ALA A 277 -3.95 2.19 -26.68
C ALA A 277 -4.58 0.88 -26.16
N THR A 278 -4.09 -0.26 -26.68
CA THR A 278 -4.52 -1.62 -26.34
C THR A 278 -3.62 -2.24 -25.27
N GLY A 279 -4.12 -3.28 -24.60
CA GLY A 279 -3.44 -4.00 -23.52
C GLY A 279 -3.98 -3.64 -22.13
N TYR A 280 -3.23 -4.02 -21.11
CA TYR A 280 -3.55 -3.84 -19.70
C TYR A 280 -2.32 -3.40 -18.91
N SER A 281 -2.52 -2.84 -17.72
CA SER A 281 -1.43 -2.71 -16.76
C SER A 281 -0.96 -4.09 -16.27
N MET A 282 0.26 -4.15 -15.73
CA MET A 282 0.60 -5.25 -14.82
C MET A 282 -0.40 -5.27 -13.64
N PRO A 283 -0.55 -6.42 -12.94
CA PRO A 283 -1.54 -6.53 -11.88
C PRO A 283 -1.26 -5.58 -10.73
N VAL A 284 -2.29 -4.85 -10.34
CA VAL A 284 -2.28 -3.83 -9.29
C VAL A 284 -3.43 -4.07 -8.32
N LEU A 285 -3.35 -3.53 -7.11
CA LEU A 285 -4.45 -3.61 -6.16
C LEU A 285 -5.61 -2.72 -6.61
N ALA A 286 -6.83 -3.22 -6.45
CA ALA A 286 -8.06 -2.48 -6.64
C ALA A 286 -8.27 -1.54 -5.46
N LEU A 287 -7.63 -0.38 -5.54
CA LEU A 287 -7.71 0.65 -4.53
C LEU A 287 -8.69 1.73 -4.98
N GLU A 288 -9.38 2.32 -4.02
CA GLU A 288 -10.08 3.56 -4.24
C GLU A 288 -9.09 4.71 -4.40
N ASP A 289 -9.55 5.78 -5.04
CA ASP A 289 -8.79 7.02 -5.04
C ASP A 289 -8.75 7.53 -3.60
N LEU A 290 -7.57 7.94 -3.13
CA LEU A 290 -7.44 8.46 -1.78
C LEU A 290 -8.07 9.85 -1.73
N THR A 291 -9.36 9.92 -1.37
CA THR A 291 -10.13 11.15 -1.24
C THR A 291 -10.10 11.71 0.18
N VAL A 292 -9.11 11.35 1.01
CA VAL A 292 -8.87 11.99 2.32
C VAL A 292 -8.72 13.48 2.06
N GLY A 293 -9.82 14.19 2.26
CA GLY A 293 -10.09 15.45 1.58
C GLY A 293 -9.13 16.52 2.09
N GLY A 294 -8.20 16.93 1.24
CA GLY A 294 -7.33 18.07 1.54
C GLY A 294 -6.13 17.79 2.42
N LEU A 295 -5.93 16.58 2.98
CA LEU A 295 -4.63 16.21 3.56
C LEU A 295 -3.57 16.12 2.46
N LEU A 296 -3.95 15.50 1.34
CA LEU A 296 -3.20 15.52 0.09
C LEU A 296 -4.00 16.39 -0.89
N LEU A 297 -3.48 17.58 -1.22
CA LEU A 297 -4.15 18.50 -2.14
C LEU A 297 -4.38 17.82 -3.50
N SER A 298 -5.65 17.68 -3.89
CA SER A 298 -6.03 17.14 -5.18
C SER A 298 -5.60 18.08 -6.30
N ASP A 299 -4.55 17.72 -7.04
CA ASP A 299 -4.22 18.45 -8.26
C ASP A 299 -5.16 18.00 -9.38
N ASN A 300 -6.32 18.66 -9.52
CA ASN A 300 -7.21 18.79 -10.69
C ASN A 300 -7.22 17.68 -11.78
N GLY A 301 -7.06 16.40 -11.42
CA GLY A 301 -6.90 15.30 -12.37
C GLY A 301 -5.60 15.30 -13.18
N THR A 302 -4.61 16.10 -12.80
CA THR A 302 -3.29 16.21 -13.44
C THR A 302 -2.31 15.29 -12.69
N PRO A 303 -1.76 14.23 -13.31
CA PRO A 303 -0.84 13.34 -12.60
C PRO A 303 0.47 14.05 -12.22
N PRO A 304 1.08 13.71 -11.07
CA PRO A 304 2.27 14.40 -10.56
C PRO A 304 3.46 14.21 -11.49
N ALA A 305 4.37 15.18 -11.50
CA ALA A 305 5.63 15.06 -12.22
C ALA A 305 6.48 13.90 -11.64
N TYR A 306 7.18 13.15 -12.48
CA TYR A 306 8.07 12.07 -12.01
C TYR A 306 9.30 12.56 -11.26
N ARG A 307 9.58 13.86 -11.32
CA ARG A 307 10.60 14.53 -10.55
C ARG A 307 10.07 15.86 -10.03
N PRO A 308 10.62 16.38 -8.93
CA PRO A 308 10.38 17.77 -8.55
C PRO A 308 10.81 18.72 -9.67
N PRO A 309 10.13 19.86 -9.86
CA PRO A 309 10.60 20.88 -10.79
C PRO A 309 11.99 21.39 -10.35
N PRO A 310 12.91 21.69 -11.30
CA PRO A 310 14.13 22.39 -10.98
C PRO A 310 13.78 23.72 -10.30
N GLN A 311 14.51 24.03 -9.23
CA GLN A 311 14.32 25.21 -8.39
C GLN A 311 14.06 26.49 -9.21
N ASN A 312 13.17 27.32 -8.68
CA ASN A 312 12.83 28.66 -9.13
C ASN A 312 14.08 29.47 -9.52
N THR A 313 14.28 29.75 -10.81
CA THR A 313 15.32 30.66 -11.31
C THR A 313 14.95 32.15 -11.17
N SER A 314 13.80 32.49 -10.58
CA SER A 314 13.42 33.88 -10.31
C SER A 314 13.95 34.33 -8.93
N THR A 315 14.99 35.14 -8.97
CA THR A 315 15.51 35.98 -7.88
C THR A 315 14.56 37.10 -7.44
N THR A 316 13.32 37.12 -7.94
CA THR A 316 12.27 38.04 -7.50
C THR A 316 11.31 37.33 -6.55
N ALA A 317 11.09 37.97 -5.40
CA ALA A 317 10.16 37.65 -4.32
C ALA A 317 9.14 36.56 -4.62
N ILE A 318 9.09 35.58 -3.71
CA ILE A 318 8.05 34.54 -3.59
C ILE A 318 6.68 35.19 -3.74
N ALA A 319 6.11 35.10 -4.94
CA ALA A 319 4.72 35.45 -5.17
C ALA A 319 3.87 34.39 -4.45
N PRO A 320 2.89 34.78 -3.61
CA PRO A 320 2.05 33.83 -2.87
C PRO A 320 0.98 33.15 -3.77
N ALA A 321 1.32 32.76 -5.00
CA ALA A 321 0.39 32.17 -5.97
C ALA A 321 1.11 31.35 -7.05
N ALA A 322 1.77 30.28 -6.63
CA ALA A 322 1.80 28.99 -7.34
C ALA A 322 1.98 27.89 -6.28
N THR A 323 1.08 27.88 -5.30
CA THR A 323 1.08 27.04 -4.08
C THR A 323 0.84 25.55 -4.31
N ASN A 324 0.90 25.06 -5.55
CA ASN A 324 0.35 23.75 -5.93
C ASN A 324 1.32 22.95 -6.81
N VAL A 325 2.51 22.63 -6.32
CA VAL A 325 3.25 21.49 -6.91
C VAL A 325 3.44 20.44 -5.83
N PRO A 326 2.39 19.66 -5.50
CA PRO A 326 2.57 18.46 -4.70
C PRO A 326 3.42 17.46 -5.50
N VAL A 327 4.59 17.18 -4.97
CA VAL A 327 5.46 16.06 -5.30
C VAL A 327 5.26 15.13 -4.08
N ILE A 328 4.89 13.84 -4.12
CA ILE A 328 4.63 12.84 -5.15
C ILE A 328 3.55 11.89 -4.58
N THR A 329 2.87 11.21 -5.51
CA THR A 329 2.06 9.97 -5.48
C THR A 329 0.75 10.26 -6.21
N PRO A 330 0.45 9.59 -7.34
CA PRO A 330 -0.86 9.71 -7.97
C PRO A 330 -1.94 9.33 -6.95
N MET A 331 -2.98 10.16 -6.85
CA MET A 331 -4.14 9.87 -5.98
C MET A 331 -5.04 8.77 -6.54
N ARG A 332 -4.82 8.39 -7.80
CA ARG A 332 -5.60 7.36 -8.47
C ARG A 332 -5.09 6.00 -8.08
N MET A 333 -6.00 5.12 -7.68
CA MET A 333 -5.65 3.74 -7.30
C MET A 333 -4.55 3.68 -6.22
N SER A 334 -4.63 4.51 -5.18
CA SER A 334 -3.59 4.55 -4.13
C SER A 334 -4.12 4.58 -2.70
N GLY A 335 -5.43 4.70 -2.47
CA GLY A 335 -5.99 4.74 -1.12
C GLY A 335 -6.39 3.37 -0.58
N TYR A 336 -7.49 3.32 0.16
CA TYR A 336 -8.02 2.09 0.76
C TYR A 336 -8.39 1.04 -0.28
N LEU A 337 -8.38 -0.24 0.13
CA LEU A 337 -8.95 -1.32 -0.66
C LEU A 337 -10.40 -0.96 -1.04
N HIS A 338 -10.75 -1.19 -2.31
CA HIS A 338 -12.04 -0.81 -2.85
C HIS A 338 -13.20 -1.42 -2.05
N ARG A 339 -14.18 -0.60 -1.66
CA ARG A 339 -15.25 -0.93 -0.70
C ARG A 339 -16.04 -2.19 -1.06
N ASP A 340 -16.17 -2.49 -2.34
CA ASP A 340 -16.90 -3.67 -2.81
C ASP A 340 -16.23 -5.00 -2.37
N PHE A 341 -14.95 -4.98 -1.97
CA PHE A 341 -14.27 -6.14 -1.39
C PHE A 341 -14.48 -6.29 0.13
N VAL A 342 -15.02 -5.26 0.80
CA VAL A 342 -15.41 -5.30 2.22
C VAL A 342 -16.78 -5.96 2.37
N LEU A 343 -16.93 -6.92 3.28
CA LEU A 343 -18.20 -7.62 3.47
C LEU A 343 -19.34 -6.66 3.86
N THR A 344 -20.49 -6.84 3.20
CA THR A 344 -21.70 -6.03 3.39
C THR A 344 -22.91 -6.88 3.78
N GLY A 345 -24.04 -6.23 4.06
CA GLY A 345 -25.29 -6.91 4.42
C GLY A 345 -25.18 -7.69 5.73
N ASP A 346 -25.73 -8.91 5.74
CA ASP A 346 -25.75 -9.79 6.92
C ASP A 346 -24.36 -10.27 7.35
N ARG A 347 -23.36 -10.18 6.46
CA ARG A 347 -21.96 -10.55 6.71
C ARG A 347 -21.10 -9.36 7.13
N ARG A 348 -21.67 -8.16 7.23
CA ARG A 348 -20.93 -6.96 7.64
C ARG A 348 -20.35 -7.17 9.05
N GLY A 349 -19.04 -6.97 9.16
CA GLY A 349 -18.33 -7.09 10.44
C GLY A 349 -17.75 -8.47 10.74
N GLU A 350 -18.03 -9.49 9.92
CA GLU A 350 -17.47 -10.84 10.09
C GLU A 350 -15.93 -10.84 10.02
N ASP A 351 -15.37 -10.00 9.15
CA ASP A 351 -13.92 -9.85 8.95
C ASP A 351 -13.27 -8.79 9.86
N VAL A 352 -14.04 -8.09 10.71
CA VAL A 352 -13.50 -7.00 11.55
C VAL A 352 -12.85 -7.58 12.80
N VAL A 353 -11.56 -7.33 12.98
CA VAL A 353 -10.79 -7.82 14.14
C VAL A 353 -10.56 -6.75 15.21
N ALA A 354 -10.55 -5.47 14.83
CA ALA A 354 -10.45 -4.37 15.77
C ALA A 354 -11.19 -3.14 15.26
N ASN A 355 -11.73 -2.36 16.21
CA ASN A 355 -12.42 -1.11 15.93
C ASN A 355 -11.61 0.09 16.44
N ASN A 356 -11.89 1.29 15.91
CA ASN A 356 -11.21 2.54 16.29
C ASN A 356 -9.69 2.48 16.10
N VAL A 357 -9.29 1.92 14.96
CA VAL A 357 -7.90 1.88 14.54
C VAL A 357 -7.45 3.29 14.19
N ARG A 358 -6.22 3.63 14.53
CA ARG A 358 -5.58 4.92 14.20
C ARG A 358 -4.29 4.78 13.42
N ALA A 359 -3.73 3.58 13.36
CA ALA A 359 -2.65 3.24 12.47
C ALA A 359 -2.64 1.74 12.18
N LEU A 360 -2.43 1.37 10.93
CA LEU A 360 -1.89 0.09 10.51
C LEU A 360 -0.68 0.44 9.66
N ASP A 361 0.51 0.18 10.21
CA ASP A 361 1.79 0.59 9.63
C ASP A 361 2.65 -0.67 9.48
N VAL A 362 3.05 -0.98 8.26
CA VAL A 362 3.89 -2.10 7.86
C VAL A 362 5.19 -1.49 7.36
N GLN A 363 6.32 -1.96 7.88
CA GLN A 363 7.61 -1.37 7.57
C GLN A 363 8.65 -2.45 7.34
N ILE A 364 9.56 -2.16 6.43
CA ILE A 364 10.63 -3.06 6.04
C ILE A 364 11.95 -2.62 6.68
N PHE A 365 12.73 -3.55 7.19
CA PHE A 365 14.06 -3.21 7.69
C PHE A 365 15.02 -2.96 6.52
N ASP A 366 15.45 -1.71 6.37
CA ASP A 366 16.46 -1.30 5.40
C ASP A 366 17.82 -1.14 6.10
N PRO A 367 18.82 -1.98 5.78
CA PRO A 367 20.16 -1.89 6.37
C PRO A 367 20.95 -0.65 5.92
N THR A 368 20.53 -0.01 4.83
CA THR A 368 21.21 1.15 4.22
C THR A 368 20.48 2.47 4.45
N ALA A 369 19.30 2.44 5.07
CA ALA A 369 18.60 3.66 5.47
C ALA A 369 19.47 4.51 6.39
N ALA A 370 19.65 5.78 6.03
CA ALA A 370 20.53 6.68 6.77
C ALA A 370 19.78 7.41 7.88
N PHE A 371 20.37 7.43 9.07
CA PHE A 371 19.96 8.29 10.18
C PHE A 371 20.93 9.45 10.32
N TYR A 372 20.43 10.62 10.66
CA TYR A 372 21.25 11.82 10.76
C TYR A 372 21.08 12.49 12.12
N LEU A 373 22.17 13.03 12.63
CA LEU A 373 22.12 13.89 13.81
C LEU A 373 21.73 15.31 13.38
N SER A 374 20.60 15.80 13.87
CA SER A 374 20.18 17.18 13.73
C SER A 374 21.12 18.14 14.50
N SER A 375 21.06 19.43 14.15
CA SER A 375 21.79 20.51 14.83
C SER A 375 21.51 20.60 16.35
N ASN A 376 20.34 20.11 16.81
CA ASN A 376 19.95 20.04 18.21
C ASN A 376 20.41 18.75 18.91
N GLY A 377 21.19 17.90 18.25
CA GLY A 377 21.68 16.63 18.80
C GLY A 377 20.62 15.52 18.86
N LEU A 378 19.50 15.66 18.15
CA LEU A 378 18.49 14.62 18.00
C LEU A 378 18.81 13.77 16.77
N VAL A 379 18.71 12.44 16.90
CA VAL A 379 18.80 11.54 15.75
C VAL A 379 17.45 11.53 15.05
N VAL A 380 17.47 11.72 13.73
CA VAL A 380 16.28 11.78 12.87
C VAL A 380 16.43 10.73 11.77
N GLY A 381 15.38 9.93 11.58
CA GLY A 381 15.30 8.89 10.57
C GLY A 381 14.23 9.12 9.51
N PRO A 382 14.18 8.28 8.46
CA PRO A 382 13.24 8.38 7.35
C PRO A 382 11.76 8.59 7.70
N SER A 383 11.26 7.95 8.76
CA SER A 383 9.86 8.04 9.19
C SER A 383 9.55 9.30 10.02
N ASP A 384 10.56 10.11 10.37
CA ASP A 384 10.37 11.31 11.18
C ASP A 384 10.01 12.53 10.32
N ALA A 385 9.06 13.34 10.79
CA ALA A 385 8.61 14.53 10.08
C ALA A 385 9.71 15.57 9.78
N GLY A 386 10.79 15.57 10.58
CA GLY A 386 11.95 16.46 10.46
C GLY A 386 13.07 15.93 9.56
N TYR A 387 12.90 14.77 8.92
CA TYR A 387 13.97 14.12 8.15
C TYR A 387 14.45 14.95 6.97
N ARG A 388 13.52 15.62 6.27
CA ARG A 388 13.84 16.50 5.14
C ARG A 388 14.74 17.66 5.57
N GLU A 389 14.46 18.27 6.72
CA GLU A 389 15.15 19.43 7.22
C GLU A 389 16.63 19.11 7.51
N VAL A 390 16.90 17.91 8.03
CA VAL A 390 18.29 17.44 8.25
C VAL A 390 19.00 17.09 6.94
N LEU A 391 18.26 16.73 5.90
CA LEU A 391 18.81 16.50 4.56
C LEU A 391 19.11 17.79 3.80
N SER A 392 18.40 18.87 4.13
CA SER A 392 18.55 20.19 3.51
C SER A 392 19.82 20.90 4.00
N GLY A 393 20.59 21.45 3.08
CA GLY A 393 21.80 22.22 3.39
C GLY A 393 22.52 22.65 2.11
N PRO A 394 23.41 23.64 2.15
CA PRO A 394 24.19 24.00 0.97
C PRO A 394 25.03 22.80 0.51
N THR A 395 25.28 22.69 -0.80
CA THR A 395 26.09 21.62 -1.40
C THR A 395 27.51 21.52 -0.84
N SER A 396 27.98 22.57 -0.16
CA SER A 396 29.27 22.65 0.55
C SER A 396 29.16 22.52 2.09
N ALA A 397 27.96 22.31 2.65
CA ALA A 397 27.80 22.06 4.08
C ALA A 397 28.52 20.77 4.49
N PRO A 398 29.07 20.71 5.72
CA PRO A 398 29.51 19.46 6.30
C PRO A 398 28.40 18.42 6.18
N ILE A 399 28.75 17.19 5.79
CA ILE A 399 27.80 16.08 5.77
C ILE A 399 27.23 15.94 7.19
N PRO A 400 25.89 15.99 7.38
CA PRO A 400 25.29 15.72 8.68
C PRO A 400 25.85 14.41 9.20
N THR A 401 26.19 14.35 10.48
CA THR A 401 26.87 13.16 11.02
C THR A 401 25.91 11.98 10.87
N ALA A 402 26.21 11.11 9.89
CA ALA A 402 25.46 9.90 9.67
C ALA A 402 25.66 9.00 10.88
N VAL A 403 24.55 8.61 11.49
CA VAL A 403 24.54 7.62 12.56
C VAL A 403 24.51 6.26 11.88
N PRO A 404 25.54 5.42 12.04
CA PRO A 404 25.50 4.08 11.49
C PRO A 404 24.34 3.29 12.10
N GLY A 405 23.50 2.71 11.24
CA GLY A 405 22.38 1.88 11.64
C GLY A 405 21.31 1.86 10.57
N GLY A 406 20.84 0.67 10.21
CA GLY A 406 19.62 0.51 9.42
C GLY A 406 18.39 0.74 10.27
N GLY A 407 17.24 0.91 9.63
CA GLY A 407 15.98 1.19 10.29
C GLY A 407 14.80 0.54 9.60
N PHE A 408 13.68 0.45 10.31
CA PHE A 408 12.40 0.14 9.70
C PHE A 408 11.90 1.38 8.97
N VAL A 409 11.60 1.23 7.68
CA VAL A 409 11.15 2.30 6.79
C VAL A 409 9.98 1.83 5.95
N ASP A 410 9.17 2.79 5.51
CA ASP A 410 8.07 2.59 4.56
C ASP A 410 8.65 2.34 3.15
N LEU A 411 7.95 1.62 2.28
CA LEU A 411 8.45 1.37 0.92
C LEU A 411 8.41 2.65 0.08
N ALA A 412 9.53 2.97 -0.58
CA ALA A 412 9.65 4.22 -1.32
C ALA A 412 9.37 5.48 -0.46
N TYR A 413 9.69 5.42 0.84
CA TYR A 413 9.48 6.49 1.81
C TYR A 413 9.86 7.91 1.35
N PRO A 414 10.90 8.18 0.52
CA PRO A 414 11.21 9.56 0.16
C PRO A 414 10.09 10.20 -0.66
N VAL A 415 9.37 9.40 -1.47
CA VAL A 415 8.38 9.88 -2.44
C VAL A 415 6.94 9.80 -1.96
N LEU A 416 6.71 9.25 -0.77
CA LEU A 416 5.40 9.27 -0.10
C LEU A 416 5.05 10.68 0.38
N ALA A 417 3.79 10.91 0.73
CA ALA A 417 3.29 12.25 1.03
C ALA A 417 3.99 12.92 2.23
N GLY A 418 4.28 12.16 3.28
CA GLY A 418 5.07 12.61 4.43
C GLY A 418 6.58 12.51 4.24
N GLY A 419 7.04 12.06 3.07
CA GLY A 419 8.43 11.78 2.75
C GLY A 419 9.32 13.01 2.51
N ALA A 420 10.62 12.76 2.33
CA ALA A 420 11.63 13.82 2.17
C ALA A 420 11.51 14.62 0.87
N THR A 421 10.93 14.02 -0.19
CA THR A 421 10.74 14.67 -1.49
C THR A 421 9.43 15.43 -1.60
N ARG A 422 8.61 15.46 -0.53
CA ARG A 422 7.36 16.23 -0.44
C ARG A 422 7.53 17.57 -1.15
N GLY A 423 6.56 18.00 -1.94
CA GLY A 423 6.66 19.20 -2.78
C GLY A 423 7.16 20.45 -2.04
N TRP A 424 7.44 21.51 -2.80
CA TRP A 424 7.94 22.79 -2.26
C TRP A 424 6.86 23.63 -1.54
N GLY A 425 5.82 22.98 -1.01
CA GLY A 425 4.81 23.63 -0.20
C GLY A 425 5.31 23.84 1.22
N ASP A 426 5.00 25.00 1.81
CA ASP A 426 5.18 25.22 3.23
C ASP A 426 4.37 24.16 4.02
N LEU A 427 4.97 23.59 5.06
CA LEU A 427 4.25 22.78 6.05
C LEU A 427 3.03 23.56 6.54
N THR A 428 1.90 22.89 6.78
CA THR A 428 0.73 23.58 7.33
C THR A 428 1.02 24.13 8.75
N ILE A 429 2.02 23.57 9.47
CA ILE A 429 2.56 24.14 10.72
C ILE A 429 3.14 25.55 10.53
N SER A 430 3.71 25.84 9.35
CA SER A 430 4.24 27.14 8.95
C SER A 430 3.14 28.15 8.59
N ARG A 431 1.89 27.70 8.45
CA ARG A 431 0.70 28.54 8.21
C ARG A 431 -0.06 28.90 9.48
N SER A 432 0.43 28.55 10.67
CA SER A 432 -0.23 28.95 11.91
C SER A 432 -0.30 30.49 12.02
N PRO A 433 -1.37 31.09 12.58
CA PRO A 433 -1.52 32.55 12.68
C PRO A 433 -0.41 33.25 13.49
N SER A 434 0.35 32.47 14.25
CA SER A 434 1.47 32.91 15.10
C SER A 434 2.84 32.62 14.48
N ALA A 435 2.90 31.79 13.42
CA ALA A 435 4.10 31.63 12.63
C ALA A 435 4.29 32.91 11.81
N THR A 436 5.38 33.63 12.07
CA THR A 436 5.76 34.76 11.24
C THR A 436 5.88 34.27 9.80
N SER A 437 4.91 34.64 8.96
CA SER A 437 4.88 34.36 7.53
C SER A 437 6.28 34.57 6.93
N GLY A 438 6.89 33.51 6.41
CA GLY A 438 8.17 33.57 5.71
C GLY A 438 9.43 33.31 6.57
N LEU A 439 9.29 32.88 7.82
CA LEU A 439 10.38 32.26 8.55
C LEU A 439 10.09 30.76 8.69
N LEU A 440 10.67 29.97 7.78
CA LEU A 440 11.12 28.62 8.12
C LEU A 440 11.76 28.73 9.50
N THR A 441 11.20 28.03 10.49
CA THR A 441 11.63 28.12 11.88
C THR A 441 13.15 28.14 11.93
N ALA A 442 13.73 29.22 12.46
CA ALA A 442 15.16 29.51 12.45
C ALA A 442 16.01 28.51 13.26
N ASN A 443 15.51 27.30 13.54
CA ASN A 443 16.06 26.36 14.49
C ASN A 443 16.02 24.88 14.02
N LEU A 444 16.09 24.59 12.72
CA LEU A 444 16.52 23.24 12.30
C LEU A 444 17.76 23.20 11.41
N GLU A 445 17.98 24.10 10.43
CA GLU A 445 19.34 24.41 9.91
C GLU A 445 19.43 25.83 9.28
N PRO A 446 20.56 26.55 9.41
CA PRO A 446 20.78 27.86 8.80
C PRO A 446 21.47 27.74 7.42
N GLY A 447 20.82 28.20 6.35
CA GLY A 447 21.51 28.41 5.07
C GLY A 447 20.58 28.66 3.89
N GLY A 448 20.71 29.83 3.26
CA GLY A 448 19.86 30.32 2.16
C GLY A 448 20.01 29.60 0.81
N SER A 449 20.22 28.28 0.78
CA SER A 449 20.06 27.47 -0.43
C SER A 449 19.47 26.10 -0.07
N ASP A 450 18.21 25.90 -0.41
CA ASP A 450 17.39 24.71 -0.14
C ASP A 450 17.71 23.55 -1.12
N SER A 451 19.00 23.28 -1.35
CA SER A 451 19.42 22.20 -2.25
C SER A 451 19.44 20.86 -1.50
N LEU A 452 18.40 20.04 -1.66
CA LEU A 452 18.37 18.68 -1.14
C LEU A 452 19.43 17.82 -1.83
N ASN A 453 20.35 17.23 -1.07
CA ASN A 453 21.28 16.24 -1.60
C ASN A 453 20.55 14.91 -1.82
N VAL A 454 20.09 14.68 -3.06
CA VAL A 454 19.22 13.54 -3.40
C VAL A 454 19.85 12.18 -3.21
N GLN A 455 21.17 12.08 -3.31
CA GLN A 455 21.90 10.84 -3.07
C GLN A 455 21.74 10.33 -1.64
N ARG A 456 21.46 11.23 -0.67
CA ARG A 456 21.21 10.86 0.73
C ARG A 456 19.86 10.16 0.96
N MET A 457 18.95 10.23 -0.01
CA MET A 457 17.65 9.56 0.03
C MET A 457 17.67 8.20 -0.67
N GLN A 458 18.81 7.81 -1.25
CA GLN A 458 18.95 6.51 -1.89
C GLN A 458 19.29 5.44 -0.84
N SER A 459 18.43 4.45 -0.73
CA SER A 459 18.61 3.25 0.11
C SER A 459 18.02 2.05 -0.64
N THR A 460 18.24 0.84 -0.13
CA THR A 460 17.76 -0.41 -0.74
C THR A 460 16.27 -0.39 -1.04
N PHE A 461 15.45 0.11 -0.11
CA PHE A 461 13.98 0.14 -0.25
C PHE A 461 13.42 1.53 -0.55
N SER A 462 14.26 2.53 -0.86
CA SER A 462 13.78 3.88 -1.17
C SER A 462 13.16 4.02 -2.56
N GLY A 463 13.33 3.03 -3.44
CA GLY A 463 12.77 3.02 -4.80
C GLY A 463 13.40 4.04 -5.76
N LEU A 464 14.38 4.81 -5.29
CA LEU A 464 15.11 5.81 -6.05
C LEU A 464 16.44 5.25 -6.56
N GLU A 465 16.81 5.62 -7.79
CA GLU A 465 18.08 5.24 -8.39
C GLU A 465 18.67 6.46 -9.10
N PHE A 466 19.74 7.02 -8.54
CA PHE A 466 20.45 8.17 -9.10
C PHE A 466 21.84 7.79 -9.61
N VAL A 467 22.36 8.61 -10.52
CA VAL A 467 23.77 8.52 -10.95
C VAL A 467 24.68 8.91 -9.79
N THR A 468 25.77 8.17 -9.59
CA THR A 468 26.75 8.43 -8.53
C THR A 468 27.22 9.90 -8.55
N GLY A 469 27.12 10.60 -7.42
CA GLY A 469 27.49 12.01 -7.29
C GLY A 469 26.37 13.00 -7.63
N ALA A 470 25.15 12.55 -7.87
CA ALA A 470 23.99 13.42 -8.08
C ALA A 470 23.71 14.27 -6.82
N ALA A 471 23.96 15.57 -6.92
CA ALA A 471 23.69 16.53 -5.85
C ALA A 471 22.28 17.14 -5.90
N ALA A 472 21.52 16.87 -6.97
CA ALA A 472 20.16 17.39 -7.19
C ALA A 472 19.36 16.41 -8.05
N PHE A 473 18.03 16.57 -8.08
CA PHE A 473 17.18 15.81 -8.99
C PHE A 473 17.57 16.05 -10.45
N PRO A 474 17.54 15.00 -11.29
CA PRO A 474 17.79 15.13 -12.72
C PRO A 474 17.00 16.26 -13.37
N THR A 475 17.66 17.18 -14.07
CA THR A 475 16.97 18.28 -14.76
C THR A 475 16.64 17.94 -16.21
N THR A 476 17.27 16.92 -16.79
CA THR A 476 17.05 16.47 -18.17
C THR A 476 16.11 15.29 -18.21
N THR A 477 15.22 15.21 -19.20
CA THR A 477 14.24 14.11 -19.31
C THR A 477 14.86 12.79 -19.80
N SER A 478 16.19 12.70 -19.85
CA SER A 478 16.97 11.54 -20.28
C SER A 478 17.64 10.79 -19.11
N GLU A 479 17.54 11.33 -17.90
CA GLU A 479 18.19 10.81 -16.69
C GLU A 479 17.18 10.08 -15.78
N LYS A 480 17.63 8.96 -15.17
CA LYS A 480 16.79 8.10 -14.34
C LYS A 480 16.56 8.68 -12.94
N THR A 481 15.41 8.39 -12.35
CA THR A 481 15.03 8.83 -10.99
C THR A 481 14.57 7.64 -10.14
N TYR A 482 13.84 6.70 -10.73
CA TYR A 482 13.34 5.50 -10.06
C TYR A 482 14.13 4.28 -10.50
N SER A 483 14.12 3.26 -9.65
CA SER A 483 14.77 1.99 -9.97
C SER A 483 14.14 1.34 -11.19
N ASN A 484 14.99 0.69 -12.00
CA ASN A 484 14.51 -0.10 -13.13
C ASN A 484 13.54 -1.22 -12.69
N ALA A 485 13.78 -1.84 -11.52
CA ALA A 485 12.96 -2.93 -10.99
C ALA A 485 11.51 -2.50 -10.72
N LEU A 486 11.32 -1.30 -10.14
CA LEU A 486 10.00 -0.74 -9.87
C LEU A 486 9.21 -0.47 -11.17
N LEU A 487 9.90 0.00 -12.22
CA LEU A 487 9.29 0.18 -13.54
C LEU A 487 9.00 -1.16 -14.23
N LYS A 488 9.90 -2.16 -14.12
CA LYS A 488 9.78 -3.49 -14.76
C LYS A 488 8.60 -4.27 -14.18
N SER A 489 8.37 -4.15 -12.87
CA SER A 489 7.24 -4.78 -12.19
C SER A 489 5.87 -4.24 -12.64
N GLY A 490 5.84 -3.06 -13.28
CA GLY A 490 4.63 -2.34 -13.65
C GLY A 490 3.89 -1.67 -12.48
N ARG A 491 4.50 -1.64 -11.28
CA ARG A 491 4.00 -0.91 -10.12
C ARG A 491 4.21 0.61 -10.23
N LEU A 492 5.10 1.05 -11.11
CA LEU A 492 5.28 2.45 -11.48
C LEU A 492 5.13 2.60 -13.01
N VAL A 493 4.26 3.50 -13.45
CA VAL A 493 4.09 3.85 -14.86
C VAL A 493 4.21 5.35 -15.05
N ILE A 494 5.10 5.75 -15.96
CA ILE A 494 5.33 7.14 -16.31
C ILE A 494 4.78 7.38 -17.72
N MET A 495 4.07 8.49 -17.93
CA MET A 495 3.64 8.93 -19.27
C MET A 495 3.80 10.43 -19.40
N ASN A 496 4.32 10.89 -20.55
CA ASN A 496 4.50 12.32 -20.84
C ASN A 496 5.21 13.08 -19.71
N GLY A 497 6.18 12.43 -19.05
CA GLY A 497 6.89 13.02 -17.93
C GLY A 497 6.05 13.19 -16.66
N ARG A 498 5.07 12.32 -16.43
CA ARG A 498 4.24 12.29 -15.22
C ARG A 498 4.03 10.87 -14.71
N ILE A 499 3.94 10.69 -13.40
CA ILE A 499 3.60 9.41 -12.77
C ILE A 499 2.09 9.24 -12.87
N VAL A 500 1.67 8.21 -13.60
CA VAL A 500 0.26 7.92 -13.84
C VAL A 500 -0.26 6.82 -12.94
N LEU A 501 0.60 5.86 -12.60
CA LEU A 501 0.31 4.76 -11.70
C LEU A 501 1.51 4.58 -10.77
N PHE A 502 1.23 4.42 -9.48
CA PHE A 502 2.24 4.20 -8.46
C PHE A 502 1.62 3.36 -7.35
N GLN A 503 2.12 2.14 -7.19
CA GLN A 503 1.73 1.25 -6.11
C GLN A 503 2.97 0.48 -5.63
N PRO A 504 3.88 1.11 -4.88
CA PRO A 504 5.06 0.43 -4.38
C PRO A 504 4.64 -0.77 -3.53
N ALA A 505 5.26 -1.92 -3.78
CA ALA A 505 4.95 -3.14 -3.05
C ALA A 505 6.19 -4.02 -2.96
N PHE A 506 6.40 -4.62 -1.80
CA PHE A 506 7.29 -5.74 -1.63
C PHE A 506 6.52 -7.02 -1.96
N ASP A 507 7.00 -7.80 -2.92
CA ASP A 507 6.34 -8.99 -3.43
C ASP A 507 7.38 -10.07 -3.66
N THR A 508 7.12 -11.29 -3.18
CA THR A 508 7.99 -12.45 -3.50
C THR A 508 8.03 -12.73 -5.01
N TYR A 509 7.06 -12.20 -5.76
CA TYR A 509 6.96 -12.16 -7.23
C TYR A 509 7.08 -13.55 -7.90
N THR A 510 6.91 -13.60 -9.22
CA THR A 510 6.94 -14.83 -10.01
C THR A 510 7.76 -14.61 -11.27
N SER A 511 8.43 -15.64 -11.75
CA SER A 511 9.06 -15.68 -13.07
C SER A 511 8.12 -16.30 -14.12
N ALA A 512 6.87 -16.61 -13.76
CA ALA A 512 5.91 -17.21 -14.67
C ALA A 512 5.52 -16.29 -15.83
N TYR A 513 5.60 -14.96 -15.67
CA TYR A 513 5.28 -13.99 -16.72
C TYR A 513 6.17 -14.15 -17.96
N GLU A 514 7.44 -14.50 -17.77
CA GLU A 514 8.36 -14.77 -18.88
C GLU A 514 7.96 -16.00 -19.72
N ARG A 515 7.00 -16.81 -19.23
CA ARG A 515 6.57 -18.08 -19.84
C ARG A 515 5.06 -18.15 -20.03
N ASP A 516 4.33 -17.08 -19.78
CA ASP A 516 2.86 -17.06 -19.76
C ASP A 516 2.21 -16.87 -21.14
N SER A 517 3.03 -16.84 -22.20
CA SER A 517 2.66 -16.62 -23.61
C SER A 517 2.07 -15.25 -23.93
N TYR A 518 2.07 -14.33 -22.95
CA TYR A 518 1.76 -12.94 -23.18
C TYR A 518 3.04 -12.11 -23.22
N TYR A 519 2.94 -10.93 -23.83
CA TYR A 519 4.07 -10.03 -23.95
C TYR A 519 4.00 -8.96 -22.86
N GLN A 520 5.07 -8.84 -22.05
CA GLN A 520 5.23 -7.74 -21.10
C GLN A 520 6.07 -6.63 -21.73
N ASN A 521 5.40 -5.84 -22.57
CA ASN A 521 6.01 -4.76 -23.33
C ASN A 521 6.61 -3.67 -22.44
N ARG A 522 7.93 -3.56 -22.50
CA ARG A 522 8.72 -2.51 -21.85
C ARG A 522 8.61 -1.21 -22.63
N ARG A 523 8.05 -0.16 -22.02
CA ARG A 523 7.87 1.13 -22.67
C ARG A 523 9.09 2.02 -22.50
N PHE A 524 9.55 2.59 -23.60
CA PHE A 524 10.63 3.58 -23.59
C PHE A 524 10.17 4.91 -24.19
N ASN A 525 10.68 6.01 -23.63
CA ASN A 525 10.77 7.30 -24.30
C ASN A 525 12.26 7.64 -24.37
N SER A 526 12.86 7.24 -25.50
CA SER A 526 14.30 7.13 -25.72
C SER A 526 15.12 8.21 -24.99
N PRO A 527 16.03 7.86 -24.05
CA PRO A 527 16.45 6.51 -23.64
C PRO A 527 15.74 5.96 -22.38
N LEU A 528 14.74 6.65 -21.82
CA LEU A 528 14.18 6.31 -20.51
C LEU A 528 13.14 5.20 -20.57
N PHE A 529 13.29 4.25 -19.65
CA PHE A 529 12.27 3.25 -19.36
C PHE A 529 11.13 3.90 -18.56
N MET A 530 9.88 3.64 -18.99
CA MET A 530 8.67 4.32 -18.49
C MET A 530 7.65 3.36 -17.87
N GLY A 531 8.03 2.09 -17.69
CA GLY A 531 7.21 1.04 -17.10
C GLY A 531 6.81 -0.04 -18.10
N THR A 532 6.20 -1.09 -17.57
CA THR A 532 5.77 -2.28 -18.32
C THR A 532 4.25 -2.31 -18.49
N LYS A 533 3.77 -2.76 -19.65
CA LYS A 533 2.36 -3.08 -19.89
C LYS A 533 2.20 -4.55 -20.30
N TRP A 534 1.04 -5.12 -20.04
CA TRP A 534 0.70 -6.50 -20.39
C TRP A 534 -0.18 -6.52 -21.65
N GLU A 535 0.24 -7.21 -22.71
CA GLU A 535 -0.53 -7.32 -23.95
C GLU A 535 -0.48 -8.73 -24.58
N PRO A 536 -1.49 -9.10 -25.39
CA PRO A 536 -1.43 -10.35 -26.15
C PRO A 536 -0.28 -10.30 -27.17
N PHE A 537 0.40 -11.44 -27.30
CA PHE A 537 1.50 -11.61 -28.22
C PHE A 537 1.10 -11.39 -29.68
N ASN A 538 1.88 -10.60 -30.44
CA ASN A 538 1.74 -10.45 -31.88
C ASN A 538 3.01 -10.94 -32.59
N THR A 539 2.86 -11.61 -33.74
CA THR A 539 4.00 -12.10 -34.55
C THR A 539 4.94 -10.99 -35.02
N ALA A 540 4.48 -9.72 -35.05
CA ALA A 540 5.35 -8.58 -35.34
C ALA A 540 6.35 -8.27 -34.21
N ASP A 541 6.09 -8.74 -32.99
CA ASP A 541 6.93 -8.52 -31.80
C ASP A 541 8.12 -9.49 -31.76
N LEU A 542 8.11 -10.57 -32.57
CA LEU A 542 9.15 -11.60 -32.68
C LEU A 542 10.58 -11.06 -32.94
N SER A 543 10.72 -9.89 -33.54
CA SER A 543 12.02 -9.26 -33.82
C SER A 543 12.60 -8.47 -32.64
N ILE A 544 11.81 -8.33 -31.58
CA ILE A 544 12.11 -7.64 -30.32
C ILE A 544 12.06 -8.64 -29.14
N THR A 545 11.56 -9.85 -29.39
CA THR A 545 11.44 -10.96 -28.43
C THR A 545 12.77 -11.72 -28.37
N ASP A 546 13.58 -11.37 -27.39
CA ASP A 546 14.68 -12.20 -26.87
C ASP A 546 14.79 -11.94 -25.38
N LEU A 547 13.98 -12.59 -24.55
CA LEU A 547 13.84 -12.10 -23.18
C LEU A 547 13.71 -13.27 -22.19
N ALA A 548 14.83 -13.95 -21.99
CA ALA A 548 15.29 -14.58 -20.74
C ALA A 548 14.87 -16.02 -20.36
N ALA A 549 14.25 -16.80 -21.26
CA ALA A 549 13.87 -18.19 -20.93
C ALA A 549 14.04 -19.22 -22.04
N ASP A 550 14.58 -18.85 -23.22
CA ASP A 550 14.78 -19.78 -24.33
C ASP A 550 16.19 -20.40 -24.35
N GLY A 551 17.08 -19.98 -23.44
CA GLY A 551 18.42 -20.53 -23.31
C GLY A 551 19.42 -20.00 -24.35
N ILE A 552 19.15 -18.87 -24.99
CA ILE A 552 20.02 -18.27 -26.01
C ILE A 552 20.24 -16.77 -25.72
N ASP A 553 21.50 -16.32 -25.73
CA ASP A 553 21.87 -14.89 -25.64
C ASP A 553 21.73 -14.27 -27.04
N THR A 554 20.57 -13.72 -27.41
CA THR A 554 20.34 -13.17 -28.77
C THR A 554 20.39 -11.63 -28.84
N ASN A 555 20.63 -10.96 -27.72
CA ASN A 555 20.90 -9.54 -27.59
C ASN A 555 22.38 -9.20 -27.89
N SER A 556 22.70 -9.05 -29.18
CA SER A 556 24.04 -8.60 -29.59
C SER A 556 24.19 -7.08 -29.76
N SER A 557 23.16 -6.27 -29.50
CA SER A 557 23.16 -4.85 -29.90
C SER A 557 22.67 -3.81 -28.90
N LEU A 558 22.04 -4.18 -27.77
CA LEU A 558 21.51 -3.20 -26.79
C LEU A 558 22.12 -3.31 -25.40
N PHE A 559 22.55 -4.51 -24.96
CA PHE A 559 23.35 -4.69 -23.75
C PHE A 559 24.41 -5.76 -24.03
N PRO A 560 25.70 -5.42 -24.17
CA PRO A 560 26.71 -6.39 -24.57
C PRO A 560 26.97 -7.37 -23.42
N GLY A 561 26.35 -8.56 -23.48
CA GLY A 561 26.73 -9.84 -22.85
C GLY A 561 27.59 -9.78 -21.59
N GLN A 562 27.23 -8.96 -20.60
CA GLN A 562 28.08 -8.73 -19.44
C GLN A 562 27.95 -9.86 -18.41
N PHE A 563 26.85 -10.64 -18.45
CA PHE A 563 26.53 -11.65 -17.45
C PHE A 563 26.14 -13.04 -18.00
N GLY A 564 26.21 -13.28 -19.31
CA GLY A 564 25.94 -14.58 -19.94
C GLY A 564 24.50 -14.76 -20.39
N THR A 565 24.15 -15.98 -20.80
CA THR A 565 22.80 -16.38 -21.28
C THR A 565 21.71 -16.17 -20.22
N ASP A 566 20.57 -15.60 -20.60
CA ASP A 566 19.37 -15.39 -19.77
C ASP A 566 19.61 -14.56 -18.50
N ASP A 567 20.22 -13.38 -18.65
CA ASP A 567 20.57 -12.56 -17.48
C ASP A 567 19.38 -11.73 -16.93
N PRO A 568 19.35 -11.38 -15.62
CA PRO A 568 18.23 -10.65 -15.02
C PRO A 568 17.95 -9.26 -15.63
N SER A 569 18.91 -8.67 -16.35
CA SER A 569 18.74 -7.39 -17.04
C SER A 569 17.90 -7.53 -18.31
N GLU A 570 17.86 -8.73 -18.90
CA GLU A 570 17.14 -9.02 -20.14
C GLU A 570 15.65 -9.23 -19.90
N ARG A 571 15.25 -9.76 -18.73
CA ARG A 571 13.84 -10.06 -18.40
C ARG A 571 12.84 -8.96 -18.70
N GLU A 572 11.64 -9.39 -19.08
CA GLU A 572 10.49 -8.52 -19.35
C GLU A 572 9.96 -7.93 -18.04
N THR A 573 9.94 -8.73 -16.98
CA THR A 573 9.42 -8.38 -15.66
C THR A 573 10.39 -8.69 -14.53
N SER A 574 10.19 -8.07 -13.38
CA SER A 574 10.93 -8.38 -12.16
C SER A 574 10.11 -8.00 -10.93
N ALA A 575 10.51 -8.52 -9.77
CA ALA A 575 9.99 -8.02 -8.50
C ALA A 575 10.24 -6.50 -8.38
N PRO A 576 9.35 -5.73 -7.73
CA PRO A 576 9.53 -4.28 -7.56
C PRO A 576 10.80 -3.92 -6.77
N PHE A 577 11.17 -4.78 -5.81
CA PHE A 577 12.42 -4.74 -5.05
C PHE A 577 13.11 -6.09 -5.15
N LEU A 578 14.43 -6.08 -5.39
CA LEU A 578 15.21 -7.29 -5.65
C LEU A 578 15.92 -7.84 -4.41
N GLU A 579 16.08 -7.01 -3.39
CA GLU A 579 16.77 -7.38 -2.16
C GLU A 579 15.82 -8.07 -1.19
N THR A 580 16.33 -9.09 -0.50
CA THR A 580 15.57 -9.79 0.55
C THR A 580 15.57 -8.94 1.83
N PRO A 581 14.41 -8.60 2.41
CA PRO A 581 14.36 -7.91 3.68
C PRO A 581 14.78 -8.80 4.83
N GLN A 582 15.50 -8.23 5.79
CA GLN A 582 15.91 -8.96 6.99
C GLN A 582 14.75 -9.15 7.97
N ALA A 583 13.86 -8.17 8.04
CA ALA A 583 12.68 -8.19 8.89
C ALA A 583 11.59 -7.26 8.36
N ILE A 584 10.35 -7.58 8.70
CA ILE A 584 9.17 -6.75 8.50
C ILE A 584 8.54 -6.49 9.86
N ARG A 585 8.19 -5.23 10.13
CA ARG A 585 7.49 -4.80 11.33
C ARG A 585 6.07 -4.44 10.95
N VAL A 586 5.09 -4.96 11.67
CA VAL A 586 3.69 -4.55 11.54
C VAL A 586 3.25 -3.95 12.86
N THR A 587 2.74 -2.73 12.80
CA THR A 587 2.35 -1.90 13.93
C THR A 587 0.85 -1.62 13.84
N VAL A 588 0.14 -1.86 14.94
CA VAL A 588 -1.28 -1.51 15.05
C VAL A 588 -1.46 -0.53 16.21
N ARG A 589 -2.17 0.56 15.95
CA ARG A 589 -2.54 1.57 16.94
C ARG A 589 -4.06 1.63 17.10
N LEU A 590 -4.54 1.52 18.33
CA LEU A 590 -5.95 1.64 18.68
C LEU A 590 -6.19 2.84 19.60
N GLU A 591 -7.35 3.47 19.47
CA GLU A 591 -7.83 4.55 20.34
C GLU A 591 -9.04 4.13 21.17
N ASN A 592 -9.04 4.52 22.45
CA ASN A 592 -10.26 4.56 23.23
C ASN A 592 -10.99 5.89 23.00
N VAL A 593 -12.10 5.85 22.24
CA VAL A 593 -12.89 7.04 21.87
C VAL A 593 -13.40 7.84 23.07
N GLY A 594 -13.63 7.20 24.22
CA GLY A 594 -14.13 7.88 25.42
C GLY A 594 -13.08 8.72 26.14
N THR A 595 -11.81 8.29 26.10
CA THR A 595 -10.71 8.91 26.85
C THR A 595 -9.63 9.52 25.96
N ARG A 596 -9.72 9.31 24.65
CA ARG A 596 -8.70 9.64 23.65
C ARG A 596 -7.31 9.09 23.98
N GLN A 597 -7.28 7.95 24.66
CA GLN A 597 -6.02 7.28 24.97
C GLN A 597 -5.66 6.32 23.84
N LEU A 598 -4.41 6.40 23.40
CA LEU A 598 -3.85 5.56 22.35
C LEU A 598 -3.01 4.45 22.97
N ARG A 599 -3.08 3.26 22.38
CA ARG A 599 -2.06 2.21 22.59
C ARG A 599 -1.61 1.70 21.23
N GLN A 600 -0.37 1.27 21.21
CA GLN A 600 0.27 0.72 20.03
C GLN A 600 1.01 -0.55 20.41
N MET A 601 1.01 -1.52 19.51
CA MET A 601 1.82 -2.73 19.64
C MET A 601 2.31 -3.14 18.27
N SER A 602 3.54 -3.64 18.20
CA SER A 602 4.18 -4.05 16.96
C SER A 602 4.60 -5.51 17.02
N VAL A 603 4.52 -6.18 15.88
CA VAL A 603 5.02 -7.53 15.63
C VAL A 603 6.19 -7.41 14.66
N VAL A 604 7.29 -8.08 14.95
CA VAL A 604 8.43 -8.17 14.02
C VAL A 604 8.54 -9.61 13.54
N HIS A 605 8.48 -9.78 12.24
CA HIS A 605 8.70 -11.05 11.56
C HIS A 605 10.03 -10.98 10.80
N SER A 606 10.89 -11.96 11.03
CA SER A 606 12.14 -12.14 10.31
C SER A 606 12.21 -13.60 9.90
N ASP A 607 12.61 -13.87 8.67
CA ASP A 607 12.96 -15.22 8.27
C ASP A 607 14.16 -15.68 9.11
N SER A 608 14.02 -16.84 9.76
CA SER A 608 15.15 -17.48 10.40
C SER A 608 16.07 -18.01 9.31
N LEU A 609 17.19 -17.33 9.07
CA LEU A 609 18.31 -17.85 8.27
C LEU A 609 18.85 -19.17 8.83
#